data_AF-S4PTB8-F1
#
_entry.id   AF-S4PTB8-F1
#
_cell.length_a   1.000
_cell.length_b   1.000
_cell.length_c   1.000
_cell.angle_alpha   90.00
_cell.angle_beta   90.00
_cell.angle_gamma   90.00
#
_symmetry.space_group_name_H-M   'P 1'
#
loop_
_entity.id
_entity.type
_entity.pdbx_description
1 polymer ?
#
loop_
_entity_poly.entity_id
_entity_poly.type
_entity_poly.pdbx_seq_one_letter_code
_entity_poly.pdbx_strand_id
1 'polypeptide(L)'
;MNIGDQFTEMFIKDPHNIQLILDLLDEYDFRVRLSAVQFLISLLTNRTKDIQEIILDKPMGVSKMMDLLGDTREVIRNETLLLLIKLTKGNANIQKIVAFENAFDRLFEIVSSEGYSDGGIIVEDCLLLMLNLLKNNSSNINFFKEGSYIQKMLPMFNIP
;
A
#
# COMPACT_ATOMS: atom_id res chain seq x y z
N MET A 1 26.71 7.22 2.55
CA MET A 1 25.84 6.05 2.28
C MET A 1 25.13 5.74 3.59
N ASN A 2 23.79 5.61 3.59
CA ASN A 2 23.00 5.37 4.80
C ASN A 2 23.21 3.91 5.25
N ILE A 3 23.40 3.67 6.55
CA ILE A 3 23.55 2.33 7.12
C ILE A 3 22.36 1.42 6.77
N GLY A 4 21.14 1.97 6.76
CA GLY A 4 19.93 1.24 6.35
C GLY A 4 19.97 0.78 4.90
N ASP A 5 20.54 1.59 4.01
CA ASP A 5 20.72 1.25 2.59
C ASP A 5 21.69 0.07 2.41
N GLN A 6 22.81 0.07 3.15
CA GLN A 6 23.80 -1.01 3.11
C GLN A 6 23.21 -2.33 3.62
N PHE A 7 22.51 -2.32 4.75
CA PHE A 7 21.87 -3.53 5.25
C PHE A 7 20.74 -4.02 4.35
N THR A 8 19.98 -3.11 3.73
CA THR A 8 18.97 -3.47 2.73
C THR A 8 19.62 -4.16 1.53
N GLU A 9 20.71 -3.60 1.00
CA GLU A 9 21.47 -4.22 -0.09
C GLU A 9 21.97 -5.62 0.27
N MET A 10 22.54 -5.78 1.48
CA MET A 10 23.02 -7.08 1.94
C MET A 10 21.88 -8.09 2.09
N PHE A 11 20.73 -7.65 2.61
CA PHE A 11 19.57 -8.50 2.84
C PHE A 11 18.96 -9.00 1.52
N ILE A 12 18.85 -8.15 0.49
CA ILE A 12 18.22 -8.53 -0.78
C ILE A 12 19.14 -9.33 -1.72
N LYS A 13 20.41 -9.54 -1.36
CA LYS A 13 21.31 -10.42 -2.13
C LYS A 13 20.82 -11.87 -2.19
N ASP A 14 20.10 -12.33 -1.17
CA ASP A 14 19.39 -13.60 -1.24
C ASP A 14 17.96 -13.34 -1.74
N PRO A 15 17.59 -13.81 -2.95
CA PRO A 15 16.28 -13.59 -3.53
C PRO A 15 15.13 -14.28 -2.73
N HIS A 16 15.42 -15.19 -1.81
CA HIS A 16 14.40 -15.84 -0.96
C HIS A 16 13.97 -14.96 0.21
N ASN A 17 14.80 -14.03 0.64
CA ASN A 17 14.54 -13.23 1.84
C ASN A 17 13.26 -12.41 1.75
N ILE A 18 12.97 -11.80 0.60
CA ILE A 18 11.71 -11.08 0.39
C ILE A 18 10.52 -12.05 0.39
N GLN A 19 10.66 -13.24 -0.19
CA GLN A 19 9.59 -14.24 -0.16
C GLN A 19 9.26 -14.65 1.27
N LEU A 20 10.27 -14.88 2.11
CA LEU A 20 10.07 -15.20 3.52
C LEU A 20 9.29 -14.10 4.25
N ILE A 21 9.57 -12.83 4.01
CA ILE A 21 8.80 -11.73 4.63
C ILE A 21 7.35 -11.73 4.14
N LEU A 22 7.14 -11.94 2.83
CA LEU A 22 5.79 -12.03 2.27
C LEU A 22 4.99 -13.19 2.87
N ASP A 23 5.64 -14.32 3.17
CA ASP A 23 4.99 -15.46 3.83
C ASP A 23 4.65 -15.14 5.29
N LEU A 24 5.48 -14.34 5.98
CA LEU A 24 5.18 -13.85 7.34
C LEU A 24 3.99 -12.88 7.40
N LEU A 25 3.53 -12.31 6.27
CA LEU A 25 2.30 -11.51 6.24
C LEU A 25 1.06 -12.38 6.46
N ASP A 26 1.11 -13.66 6.10
CA ASP A 26 -0.02 -14.59 6.24
C ASP A 26 -0.24 -14.97 7.72
N GLU A 27 0.81 -14.89 8.55
CA GLU A 27 0.75 -15.21 9.98
C GLU A 27 -0.25 -14.30 10.69
N TYR A 28 -1.16 -14.88 11.49
CA TYR A 28 -2.16 -14.10 12.21
C TYR A 28 -1.62 -13.48 13.51
N ASP A 29 -0.46 -13.92 14.02
CA ASP A 29 0.15 -13.30 15.19
C ASP A 29 0.43 -11.81 14.94
N PHE A 30 -0.10 -10.96 15.83
CA PHE A 30 -0.05 -9.51 15.69
C PHE A 30 1.38 -8.99 15.54
N ARG A 31 2.32 -9.50 16.35
CA ARG A 31 3.69 -9.00 16.39
C ARG A 31 4.46 -9.43 15.17
N VAL A 32 4.28 -10.68 14.72
CA VAL A 32 4.91 -11.19 13.51
C VAL A 32 4.46 -10.37 12.30
N ARG A 33 3.15 -10.25 12.11
CA ARG A 33 2.58 -9.53 10.97
C ARG A 33 2.95 -8.05 10.96
N LEU A 34 2.79 -7.36 12.09
CA LEU A 34 3.15 -5.95 12.20
C LEU A 34 4.64 -5.72 11.92
N SER A 35 5.51 -6.58 12.46
CA SER A 35 6.95 -6.49 12.24
C SER A 35 7.32 -6.73 10.77
N ALA A 36 6.65 -7.67 10.10
CA ALA A 36 6.83 -7.91 8.67
C ALA A 36 6.41 -6.70 7.82
N VAL A 37 5.26 -6.08 8.12
CA VAL A 37 4.80 -4.85 7.45
C VAL A 37 5.80 -3.70 7.63
N GLN A 38 6.21 -3.44 8.88
CA GLN A 38 7.17 -2.37 9.20
C GLN A 38 8.53 -2.62 8.57
N PHE A 39 8.96 -3.88 8.50
CA PHE A 39 10.22 -4.21 7.87
C PHE A 39 10.17 -3.97 6.35
N LEU A 40 9.09 -4.35 5.67
CA LEU A 40 8.90 -4.03 4.25
C LEU A 40 8.87 -2.53 3.99
N ILE A 41 8.23 -1.73 4.86
CA ILE A 41 8.27 -0.26 4.79
C ILE A 41 9.72 0.25 4.86
N SER A 42 10.53 -0.30 5.77
CA SER A 42 11.93 0.07 5.92
C SER A 42 12.73 -0.27 4.66
N LEU A 43 12.58 -1.48 4.13
CA LEU A 43 13.25 -1.91 2.90
C LEU A 43 12.87 -1.02 1.71
N LEU A 44 11.57 -0.74 1.51
CA LEU A 44 11.08 0.17 0.47
C LEU A 44 11.56 1.61 0.65
N THR A 45 11.75 2.05 1.90
CA THR A 45 12.28 3.39 2.19
C THR A 45 13.75 3.49 1.82
N ASN A 46 14.52 2.41 2.00
CA ASN A 46 15.94 2.38 1.68
C ASN A 46 16.19 2.19 0.18
N ARG A 47 15.55 1.19 -0.46
CA ARG A 47 15.75 0.84 -1.87
C ARG A 47 14.44 0.60 -2.62
N THR A 48 13.67 1.67 -2.81
CA THR A 48 12.31 1.57 -3.38
C THR A 48 12.24 0.78 -4.70
N LYS A 49 13.11 1.08 -5.66
CA LYS A 49 13.06 0.45 -6.99
C LYS A 49 13.39 -1.04 -6.92
N ASP A 50 14.52 -1.39 -6.31
CA ASP A 50 14.97 -2.78 -6.18
C ASP A 50 13.91 -3.64 -5.47
N ILE A 51 13.32 -3.14 -4.38
CA ILE A 51 12.29 -3.88 -3.64
C ILE A 51 11.00 -4.01 -4.44
N GLN A 52 10.57 -2.97 -5.15
CA GLN A 52 9.40 -3.03 -6.03
C GLN A 52 9.58 -4.06 -7.15
N GLU A 53 10.76 -4.11 -7.77
CA GLU A 53 11.08 -5.10 -8.82
C GLU A 53 11.05 -6.52 -8.26
N ILE A 54 11.69 -6.77 -7.11
CA ILE A 54 11.66 -8.08 -6.48
C ILE A 54 10.23 -8.50 -6.12
N ILE A 55 9.41 -7.61 -5.58
CA ILE A 55 8.00 -7.90 -5.23
C ILE A 55 7.17 -8.23 -6.46
N LEU A 56 7.37 -7.53 -7.58
CA LEU A 56 6.68 -7.81 -8.84
C LEU A 56 6.98 -9.21 -9.38
N ASP A 57 8.18 -9.72 -9.13
CA ASP A 57 8.60 -11.06 -9.51
C ASP A 57 8.08 -12.15 -8.55
N LYS A 58 7.51 -11.78 -7.39
CA LYS A 58 6.96 -12.75 -6.42
C LYS A 58 5.48 -13.02 -6.69
N PRO A 59 5.06 -14.30 -6.81
CA PRO A 59 3.65 -14.65 -6.92
C PRO A 59 2.84 -14.06 -5.76
N MET A 60 1.73 -13.39 -6.09
CA MET A 60 0.80 -12.79 -5.11
C MET A 60 1.42 -11.75 -4.17
N GLY A 61 2.63 -11.23 -4.44
CA GLY A 61 3.33 -10.35 -3.49
C GLY A 61 2.55 -9.07 -3.16
N VAL A 62 1.96 -8.43 -4.17
CA VAL A 62 1.11 -7.25 -3.99
C VAL A 62 -0.24 -7.62 -3.37
N SER A 63 -0.86 -8.72 -3.81
CA SER A 63 -2.16 -9.19 -3.33
C SER A 63 -2.15 -9.47 -1.82
N LYS A 64 -1.09 -10.12 -1.30
CA LYS A 64 -0.92 -10.33 0.15
C LYS A 64 -0.94 -9.03 0.95
N MET A 65 -0.30 -7.96 0.43
CA MET A 65 -0.32 -6.66 1.10
C MET A 65 -1.69 -5.99 1.00
N MET A 66 -2.39 -6.18 -0.10
CA MET A 66 -3.77 -5.68 -0.28
C MET A 66 -4.73 -6.34 0.72
N ASP A 67 -4.62 -7.63 0.97
CA ASP A 67 -5.44 -8.35 1.94
C ASP A 67 -5.34 -7.78 3.35
N LEU A 68 -4.18 -7.23 3.73
CA LEU A 68 -3.97 -6.61 5.05
C LEU A 68 -4.77 -5.32 5.27
N LEU A 69 -5.27 -4.66 4.22
CA LEU A 69 -6.25 -3.56 4.39
C LEU A 69 -7.58 -4.03 4.98
N GLY A 70 -7.88 -5.33 4.91
CA GLY A 70 -9.04 -5.94 5.55
C GLY A 70 -8.77 -6.44 6.97
N ASP A 71 -7.58 -6.20 7.54
CA ASP A 71 -7.27 -6.63 8.90
C ASP A 71 -8.13 -5.87 9.92
N THR A 72 -8.78 -6.59 10.82
CA THR A 72 -9.67 -6.02 11.84
C THR A 72 -8.92 -5.20 12.90
N ARG A 73 -7.59 -5.33 12.96
CA ARG A 73 -6.74 -4.60 13.90
C ARG A 73 -6.25 -3.34 13.20
N GLU A 74 -6.82 -2.20 13.59
CA GLU A 74 -6.56 -0.90 12.95
C GLU A 74 -5.07 -0.58 12.81
N VAL A 75 -4.23 -0.93 13.78
CA VAL A 75 -2.78 -0.71 13.71
C VAL A 75 -2.14 -1.40 12.49
N ILE A 76 -2.55 -2.63 12.16
CA ILE A 76 -2.03 -3.35 10.99
C ILE A 76 -2.58 -2.74 9.70
N ARG A 77 -3.89 -2.45 9.65
CA ARG A 77 -4.53 -1.80 8.51
C ARG A 77 -3.85 -0.45 8.18
N ASN A 78 -3.62 0.37 9.20
CA ASN A 78 -3.06 1.71 9.05
C ASN A 78 -1.57 1.65 8.63
N GLU A 79 -0.77 0.76 9.21
CA GLU A 79 0.61 0.52 8.73
C GLU A 79 0.64 -0.04 7.29
N THR A 80 -0.36 -0.85 6.92
CA THR A 80 -0.49 -1.36 5.55
C THR A 80 -0.76 -0.23 4.55
N LEU A 81 -1.54 0.81 4.92
CA LEU A 81 -1.68 2.01 4.08
C LEU A 81 -0.33 2.65 3.80
N LEU A 82 0.51 2.83 4.83
CA LEU A 82 1.87 3.36 4.69
C LEU A 82 2.74 2.48 3.80
N LEU A 83 2.66 1.16 3.97
CA LEU A 83 3.34 0.18 3.10
C LEU A 83 2.94 0.35 1.64
N LEU A 84 1.64 0.41 1.34
CA LEU A 84 1.13 0.56 -0.02
C LEU A 84 1.48 1.93 -0.62
N ILE A 85 1.53 3.00 0.17
CA ILE A 85 2.02 4.32 -0.28
C ILE A 85 3.47 4.22 -0.74
N LYS A 86 4.34 3.55 0.02
CA LYS A 86 5.75 3.34 -0.38
C LYS A 86 5.85 2.45 -1.61
N LEU A 87 5.09 1.36 -1.64
CA LEU A 87 5.12 0.37 -2.71
C LEU A 87 4.66 0.93 -4.05
N THR A 88 3.62 1.76 -4.06
CA THR A 88 3.02 2.31 -5.29
C THR A 88 3.76 3.53 -5.84
N LYS A 89 4.70 4.10 -5.10
CA LYS A 89 5.38 5.34 -5.47
C LYS A 89 6.18 5.16 -6.77
N GLY A 90 5.73 5.83 -7.83
CA GLY A 90 6.44 5.92 -9.11
C GLY A 90 6.51 4.62 -9.93
N ASN A 91 5.74 3.59 -9.58
CA ASN A 91 5.74 2.31 -10.28
C ASN A 91 4.38 2.00 -10.90
N ALA A 92 4.26 2.25 -12.21
CA ALA A 92 2.99 2.13 -12.93
C ALA A 92 2.41 0.70 -12.95
N ASN A 93 3.26 -0.33 -12.89
CA ASN A 93 2.81 -1.72 -12.90
C ASN A 93 2.17 -2.09 -11.55
N ILE A 94 2.85 -1.77 -10.44
CA ILE A 94 2.28 -2.00 -9.10
C ILE A 94 1.00 -1.17 -8.91
N GLN A 95 0.98 0.09 -9.34
CA GLN A 95 -0.22 0.92 -9.26
C GLN A 95 -1.41 0.29 -9.98
N LYS A 96 -1.21 -0.33 -11.15
CA LYS A 96 -2.28 -1.04 -11.86
C LYS A 96 -2.75 -2.25 -11.08
N ILE A 97 -1.83 -3.08 -10.59
CA ILE A 97 -2.18 -4.28 -9.78
C ILE A 97 -2.99 -3.88 -8.56
N VAL A 98 -2.54 -2.89 -7.79
CA VAL A 98 -3.25 -2.38 -6.60
C VAL A 98 -4.64 -1.86 -6.97
N ALA A 99 -4.78 -1.13 -8.08
CA ALA A 99 -6.10 -0.67 -8.53
C ALA A 99 -7.03 -1.84 -8.91
N PHE A 100 -6.52 -2.89 -9.57
CA PHE A 100 -7.29 -4.09 -9.90
C PHE A 100 -7.68 -4.93 -8.67
N GLU A 101 -6.89 -4.90 -7.61
CA GLU A 101 -7.15 -5.52 -6.31
C GLU A 101 -8.16 -4.74 -5.44
N ASN A 102 -9.05 -3.99 -6.10
CA ASN A 102 -10.13 -3.22 -5.49
C ASN A 102 -9.71 -2.15 -4.48
N ALA A 103 -8.52 -1.54 -4.64
CA ALA A 103 -8.03 -0.53 -3.70
C ALA A 103 -8.95 0.67 -3.54
N PHE A 104 -9.54 1.19 -4.63
CA PHE A 104 -10.36 2.42 -4.54
C PHE A 104 -11.59 2.23 -3.65
N ASP A 105 -12.31 1.12 -3.78
CA ASP A 105 -13.45 0.81 -2.89
C ASP A 105 -13.01 0.77 -1.43
N ARG A 106 -11.97 0.00 -1.11
CA ARG A 106 -11.44 -0.14 0.26
C ARG A 106 -11.01 1.21 0.84
N LEU A 107 -10.35 2.05 0.04
CA LEU A 107 -9.91 3.37 0.49
C LEU A 107 -11.09 4.31 0.74
N PHE A 108 -12.13 4.29 -0.10
CA PHE A 108 -13.35 5.07 0.18
C PHE A 108 -14.11 4.58 1.41
N GLU A 109 -14.14 3.27 1.65
CA GLU A 109 -14.72 2.69 2.88
C GLU A 109 -13.99 3.18 4.12
N ILE A 110 -12.65 3.14 4.12
CA ILE A 110 -11.83 3.67 5.22
C ILE A 110 -12.10 5.17 5.39
N VAL A 111 -12.03 5.96 4.31
CA VAL A 111 -12.28 7.41 4.38
C VAL A 111 -13.67 7.73 4.94
N SER A 112 -14.69 6.98 4.55
CA SER A 112 -16.04 7.15 5.09
C SER A 112 -16.13 6.77 6.56
N SER A 113 -15.46 5.69 6.99
CA SER A 113 -15.48 5.21 8.37
C SER A 113 -14.76 6.14 9.34
N GLU A 114 -13.72 6.84 8.86
CA GLU A 114 -12.92 7.79 9.64
C GLU A 114 -13.55 9.20 9.68
N GLY A 115 -14.69 9.43 9.01
CA GLY A 115 -15.38 10.72 9.06
C GLY A 115 -14.94 11.73 7.99
N TYR A 116 -14.55 11.24 6.80
CA TYR A 116 -14.17 12.08 5.66
C TYR A 116 -13.11 13.12 6.02
N SER A 117 -13.35 14.42 5.82
CA SER A 117 -12.37 15.48 6.08
C SER A 117 -11.92 15.57 7.55
N ASP A 118 -12.70 15.03 8.49
CA ASP A 118 -12.40 15.08 9.92
C ASP A 118 -11.54 13.87 10.39
N GLY A 119 -11.27 12.90 9.52
CA GLY A 119 -10.58 11.64 9.87
C GLY A 119 -9.06 11.69 10.01
N GLY A 120 -8.48 12.90 10.03
CA GLY A 120 -7.07 13.13 10.32
C GLY A 120 -6.10 12.35 9.43
N ILE A 121 -5.04 11.81 10.05
CA ILE A 121 -3.91 11.20 9.33
C ILE A 121 -4.30 9.95 8.51
N ILE A 122 -5.30 9.19 8.94
CA ILE A 122 -5.72 7.97 8.23
C ILE A 122 -6.37 8.34 6.89
N VAL A 123 -7.16 9.41 6.87
CA VAL A 123 -7.75 9.93 5.63
C VAL A 123 -6.68 10.56 4.73
N GLU A 124 -5.71 11.27 5.32
CA GLU A 124 -4.55 11.79 4.58
C GLU A 124 -3.80 10.65 3.86
N ASP A 125 -3.50 9.56 4.56
CA ASP A 125 -2.81 8.39 3.99
C ASP A 125 -3.63 7.73 2.87
N CYS A 126 -4.95 7.57 3.06
CA CYS A 126 -5.82 7.05 2.01
C CYS A 126 -5.79 7.92 0.74
N LEU A 127 -5.83 9.25 0.91
CA LEU A 127 -5.78 10.20 -0.20
C LEU A 127 -4.41 10.22 -0.88
N LEU A 128 -3.33 10.09 -0.11
CA LEU A 128 -1.98 9.98 -0.64
C LEU A 128 -1.81 8.70 -1.46
N LEU A 129 -2.36 7.58 -1.01
CA LEU A 129 -2.37 6.33 -1.77
C LEU A 129 -3.20 6.47 -3.05
N MET A 130 -4.40 7.04 -2.99
CA MET A 130 -5.20 7.32 -4.19
C MET A 130 -4.44 8.23 -5.18
N LEU A 131 -3.75 9.26 -4.69
CA LEU A 131 -2.92 10.13 -5.52
C LEU A 131 -1.80 9.34 -6.20
N ASN A 132 -1.10 8.46 -5.49
CA ASN A 132 -0.08 7.59 -6.10
C ASN A 132 -0.66 6.70 -7.20
N LEU A 133 -1.86 6.17 -6.99
CA LEU A 133 -2.51 5.29 -7.96
C LEU A 133 -2.98 6.03 -9.22
N LEU A 134 -3.35 7.30 -9.11
CA LEU A 134 -3.91 8.08 -10.23
C LEU A 134 -2.86 8.93 -10.96
N LYS A 135 -1.91 9.52 -10.23
CA LYS A 135 -0.96 10.48 -10.78
C LYS A 135 -0.10 9.82 -11.87
N ASN A 136 -0.16 10.40 -13.08
CA ASN A 136 0.58 9.93 -14.26
C ASN A 136 0.25 8.48 -14.67
N ASN A 137 -0.92 7.96 -14.29
CA ASN A 137 -1.35 6.61 -14.65
C ASN A 137 -2.71 6.64 -15.37
N SER A 138 -2.69 6.88 -16.69
CA SER A 138 -3.90 7.00 -17.51
C SER A 138 -4.80 5.76 -17.44
N SER A 139 -4.23 4.57 -17.25
CA SER A 139 -4.98 3.32 -17.07
C SER A 139 -5.84 3.39 -15.81
N ASN A 140 -5.24 3.78 -14.68
CA ASN A 140 -5.94 3.91 -13.42
C ASN A 140 -6.92 5.08 -13.42
N ILE A 141 -6.59 6.21 -14.06
CA ILE A 141 -7.53 7.34 -14.22
C ILE A 141 -8.79 6.90 -14.97
N ASN A 142 -8.62 6.16 -16.07
CA ASN A 142 -9.75 5.63 -16.83
C ASN A 142 -10.56 4.62 -16.00
N PHE A 143 -9.88 3.69 -15.32
CA PHE A 143 -10.53 2.73 -14.42
C PHE A 143 -11.33 3.42 -13.31
N PHE A 144 -10.76 4.46 -12.68
CA PHE A 144 -11.41 5.26 -11.64
C PHE A 144 -12.67 5.97 -12.17
N LYS A 145 -12.59 6.53 -13.38
CA LYS A 145 -13.73 7.17 -14.05
C LYS A 145 -14.83 6.15 -14.35
N GLU A 146 -14.49 5.03 -15.00
CA GLU A 146 -15.49 4.04 -15.43
C GLU A 146 -16.10 3.26 -14.25
N GLY A 147 -15.33 3.06 -13.18
CA GLY A 147 -15.81 2.48 -11.92
C GLY A 147 -16.73 3.39 -11.10
N SER A 148 -17.11 4.56 -11.63
CA SER A 148 -17.98 5.52 -10.93
C SER A 148 -17.44 5.95 -9.56
N TYR A 149 -16.11 6.10 -9.44
CA TYR A 149 -15.48 6.53 -8.19
C TYR A 149 -15.50 8.05 -7.99
N ILE A 150 -15.67 8.82 -9.07
CA ILE A 150 -15.72 10.29 -9.00
C ILE A 150 -16.87 10.75 -8.08
N GLN A 151 -18.05 10.13 -8.18
CA GLN A 151 -19.20 10.45 -7.32
C GLN A 151 -18.97 10.09 -5.85
N LYS A 152 -18.10 9.11 -5.55
CA LYS A 152 -17.75 8.74 -4.16
C LYS A 152 -16.92 9.82 -3.45
N MET A 153 -16.36 10.77 -4.19
CA MET A 153 -15.64 11.92 -3.61
C MET A 153 -16.59 13.00 -3.10
N LEU A 154 -17.84 13.07 -3.56
CA LEU A 154 -18.75 14.17 -3.23
C LEU A 154 -18.96 14.40 -1.73
N PRO A 155 -19.18 13.36 -0.89
CA PRO A 155 -19.37 13.55 0.55
C PRO A 155 -18.19 14.23 1.25
N MET A 156 -16.98 14.12 0.70
CA MET A 156 -15.77 14.71 1.29
C MET A 156 -15.74 16.24 1.22
N PHE A 157 -16.57 16.85 0.37
CA PHE A 157 -16.66 18.31 0.22
C PHE A 157 -17.82 18.92 1.00
N ASN A 158 -18.61 18.11 1.69
CA ASN A 158 -19.68 18.58 2.57
C ASN A 158 -19.06 19.02 3.91
N ILE A 159 -18.43 20.19 3.89
CA ILE A 159 -17.86 20.84 5.06
C ILE A 159 -18.99 21.64 5.75
N PRO A 160 -19.10 21.62 7.09
CA PRO A 160 -20.09 22.41 7.84
C PRO A 160 -20.08 23.91 7.54
#